data_AF-A0AA95H9C2-F1
#
_entry.id   AF-A0AA95H9C2-F1
#
_cell.length_a   1.000
_cell.length_b   1.000
_cell.length_c   1.000
_cell.angle_alpha   90.00
_cell.angle_beta   90.00
_cell.angle_gamma   90.00
#
_symmetry.space_group_name_H-M   'P 1'
#
loop_
_entity.id
_entity.type
_entity.pdbx_description
1 polymer ?
#
loop_
_entity_poly.entity_id
_entity_poly.type
_entity_poly.pdbx_seq_one_letter_code
_entity_poly.pdbx_strand_id
1 'polypeptide(L)'
;MVTVSNPSQPVDVLVDVYFRREVLPHVVDAWIDGSKRDPKDNEVGLVGYEIPFNRHFYVYQPPRDLAEIDADLDAVSAEIMALLREVHS
;
A
#
# COMPACT_ATOMS: atom_id res chain seq x y z
N MET A 1 0.19 -3.75 20.61
CA MET A 1 0.85 -4.89 19.93
C MET A 1 0.01 -6.13 20.24
N VAL A 2 -1.00 -6.44 19.42
CA VAL A 2 -1.82 -7.65 19.56
C VAL A 2 -1.35 -8.61 18.48
N THR A 3 -0.64 -9.65 18.89
CA THR A 3 -0.11 -10.71 18.02
C THR A 3 -1.27 -11.59 17.57
N VAL A 4 -1.78 -11.35 16.36
CA VAL A 4 -2.56 -12.36 15.62
C VAL A 4 -1.55 -13.38 15.10
N SER A 5 -1.12 -14.29 15.98
CA SER A 5 -0.05 -15.25 15.65
C SER A 5 -0.18 -16.56 16.41
N ASN A 6 -1.40 -17.01 16.69
CA ASN A 6 -1.63 -18.40 17.05
C ASN A 6 -2.41 -19.10 15.92
N PRO A 7 -1.73 -19.80 14.99
CA PRO A 7 -2.37 -20.48 13.87
C PRO A 7 -3.23 -21.68 14.28
N SER A 8 -3.21 -22.06 15.56
CA SER A 8 -3.95 -23.23 16.08
C SER A 8 -5.39 -22.91 16.49
N GLN A 9 -5.82 -21.64 16.49
CA GLN A 9 -7.18 -21.25 16.83
C GLN A 9 -7.89 -20.61 15.63
N PRO A 10 -9.16 -21.00 15.37
CA PRO A 10 -10.02 -20.33 14.41
C PRO A 10 -10.08 -18.81 14.64
N VAL A 11 -10.03 -18.02 13.56
CA VAL A 11 -9.92 -16.56 13.62
C VAL A 11 -11.19 -15.93 14.17
N ASP A 12 -12.34 -16.51 13.87
CA ASP A 12 -13.66 -16.17 14.41
C ASP A 12 -13.68 -16.18 15.95
N VAL A 13 -13.12 -17.22 16.58
CA VAL A 13 -13.04 -17.35 18.04
C VAL A 13 -12.18 -16.25 18.65
N LEU A 14 -11.08 -15.88 18.00
CA LEU A 14 -10.19 -14.81 18.47
C LEU A 14 -10.85 -13.43 18.36
N VAL A 15 -11.56 -13.17 17.25
CA VAL A 15 -12.26 -11.90 17.00
C VAL A 15 -13.39 -11.71 18.01
N ASP A 16 -14.19 -12.74 18.29
CA ASP A 16 -15.29 -12.66 19.26
C ASP A 16 -14.80 -12.36 20.68
N VAL A 17 -13.71 -13.00 21.11
CA VAL A 17 -13.13 -12.77 22.44
C VAL A 17 -12.57 -11.36 22.55
N TYR A 18 -11.89 -10.87 21.51
CA TYR A 18 -11.39 -9.49 21.46
C TYR A 18 -12.54 -8.48 21.48
N PHE A 19 -13.58 -8.70 20.67
CA PHE A 19 -14.74 -7.83 20.58
C PHE A 19 -15.46 -7.67 21.92
N ARG A 20 -15.65 -8.78 22.64
CA ARG A 20 -16.28 -8.73 23.98
C ARG A 20 -15.42 -8.05 25.03
N ARG A 21 -14.09 -8.15 24.94
CA ARG A 21 -13.18 -7.57 25.93
C ARG A 21 -12.91 -6.09 25.71
N GLU A 22 -12.72 -5.68 24.45
CA GLU A 22 -12.26 -4.33 24.13
C GLU A 22 -13.37 -3.43 23.59
N VAL A 23 -14.38 -3.98 22.89
CA VAL A 23 -15.40 -3.17 22.21
C VAL A 23 -16.66 -3.00 23.05
N LEU A 24 -17.27 -4.10 23.52
CA LEU A 24 -18.51 -4.07 24.31
C LEU A 24 -18.46 -3.19 25.57
N PRO A 25 -17.35 -3.10 26.34
CA PRO A 25 -17.30 -2.23 27.52
C PRO A 25 -17.34 -0.73 27.19
N HIS A 26 -16.95 -0.35 25.97
CA HIS A 26 -16.88 1.04 25.52
C HIS A 26 -18.11 1.43 24.69
N VAL A 27 -18.68 0.49 23.93
CA VAL A 27 -19.85 0.71 23.08
C VAL A 27 -20.77 -0.51 23.18
N VAL A 28 -21.86 -0.36 23.95
CA VAL A 28 -22.80 -1.46 24.26
C VAL A 28 -23.65 -1.87 23.05
N ASP A 29 -23.92 -0.93 22.13
CA ASP A 29 -24.68 -1.18 20.89
C ASP A 29 -23.81 -1.66 19.73
N ALA A 30 -22.53 -1.95 19.99
CA ALA A 30 -21.66 -2.52 18.97
C ALA A 30 -22.06 -3.96 18.69
N TRP A 31 -22.19 -4.29 17.40
CA TRP A 31 -22.45 -5.65 16.94
C TRP A 31 -21.57 -5.97 15.73
N ILE A 32 -21.25 -7.26 15.55
CA ILE A 32 -20.50 -7.76 14.39
C ILE A 32 -21.52 -8.13 13.30
N ASP A 33 -21.42 -7.49 12.14
CA ASP A 33 -22.27 -7.81 10.99
C ASP A 33 -21.83 -9.13 10.34
N GLY A 34 -22.51 -10.23 10.70
CA GLY A 34 -22.29 -11.56 10.16
C GLY A 34 -22.70 -11.77 8.69
N SER A 35 -23.24 -10.74 8.02
CA SER A 35 -23.58 -10.78 6.60
C SER A 35 -22.38 -10.50 5.69
N LYS A 36 -21.34 -9.85 6.22
CA LYS A 36 -20.10 -9.54 5.50
C LYS A 36 -19.16 -10.73 5.58
N ARG A 37 -19.12 -11.52 4.52
CA ARG A 37 -18.29 -12.72 4.42
C ARG A 37 -17.18 -12.53 3.39
N ASP A 38 -16.02 -13.13 3.66
CA ASP A 38 -14.96 -13.21 2.66
C ASP A 38 -15.42 -14.16 1.52
N PRO A 39 -15.32 -13.75 0.25
CA PRO A 39 -15.66 -14.61 -0.89
C PRO A 39 -14.81 -15.90 -1.00
N LYS A 40 -13.64 -15.97 -0.35
CA LYS A 40 -12.73 -17.12 -0.44
C LYS A 40 -13.02 -18.23 0.55
N ASP A 41 -13.41 -17.92 1.79
CA ASP A 41 -13.64 -18.92 2.84
C ASP A 41 -15.08 -18.92 3.39
N ASN A 42 -15.91 -17.95 2.99
CA ASN A 42 -17.27 -17.72 3.49
C ASN A 42 -17.35 -17.47 5.01
N GLU A 43 -16.25 -17.17 5.67
CA GLU A 43 -16.21 -16.79 7.09
C GLU A 43 -16.57 -15.31 7.26
N VAL A 44 -16.94 -14.92 8.48
CA VAL A 44 -17.38 -13.54 8.78
C VAL A 44 -16.16 -12.63 8.88
N GLY A 45 -16.16 -11.54 8.11
CA GLY A 45 -15.06 -10.58 8.00
C GLY A 45 -14.41 -10.58 6.61
N LEU A 46 -13.90 -9.42 6.17
CA LEU A 46 -13.09 -9.32 4.95
C LEU A 46 -11.62 -9.46 5.33
N VAL A 47 -10.90 -10.44 4.79
CA VAL A 47 -9.46 -10.57 5.03
C VAL A 47 -8.72 -9.54 4.18
N GLY A 48 -8.35 -8.42 4.80
CA GLY A 48 -7.47 -7.43 4.19
C GLY A 48 -6.02 -7.92 4.22
N TYR A 49 -5.46 -8.24 3.05
CA TYR A 49 -4.02 -8.49 2.93
C TYR A 49 -3.30 -7.16 2.68
N GLU A 50 -2.50 -6.71 3.64
CA GLU A 50 -1.51 -5.66 3.38
C GLU A 50 -0.26 -6.32 2.77
N ILE A 51 -0.08 -6.14 1.46
CA ILE A 51 1.17 -6.54 0.79
C ILE A 51 2.15 -5.36 0.95
N PRO A 52 3.25 -5.51 1.71
CA PRO A 52 4.25 -4.45 1.82
C PRO A 52 5.03 -4.37 0.50
N PHE A 53 4.48 -3.64 -0.47
CA PHE A 53 5.07 -3.49 -1.81
C PHE A 53 6.51 -2.97 -1.73
N ASN A 54 6.80 -2.07 -0.80
CA ASN A 54 8.16 -1.53 -0.60
C ASN A 54 9.17 -2.59 -0.13
N ARG A 55 8.74 -3.69 0.51
CA ARG A 55 9.67 -4.74 0.93
C ARG A 55 10.02 -5.70 -0.21
N HIS A 56 9.07 -5.95 -1.11
CA HIS A 56 9.23 -6.95 -2.17
C HIS A 56 9.64 -6.35 -3.51
N PHE A 57 9.31 -5.08 -3.78
CA PHE A 57 9.49 -4.45 -5.09
C PHE A 57 10.42 -3.24 -5.05
N TYR A 58 10.99 -2.89 -3.88
CA TYR A 58 11.97 -1.81 -3.83
C TYR A 58 13.31 -2.28 -4.38
N VAL A 59 13.50 -2.05 -5.67
CA VAL A 59 14.81 -2.15 -6.32
C VAL A 59 15.46 -0.77 -6.20
N TYR A 60 16.59 -0.71 -5.51
CA TYR A 60 17.40 0.51 -5.46
C TYR A 60 17.84 0.87 -6.88
N GLN A 61 17.34 2.00 -7.39
CA GLN A 61 17.89 2.63 -8.59
C GLN A 61 18.94 3.67 -8.16
N PRO A 62 20.22 3.48 -8.53
CA PRO A 62 21.20 4.53 -8.32
C PRO A 62 20.78 5.77 -9.11
N PRO A 63 21.07 6.99 -8.59
CA PRO A 63 20.93 8.21 -9.37
C PRO A 63 21.71 8.09 -10.68
N ARG A 64 21.18 8.70 -11.74
CA ARG A 64 21.88 8.84 -13.03
C ARG A 64 23.22 9.58 -12.86
N ASP A 65 24.19 9.28 -13.73
CA ASP A 65 25.51 9.93 -13.67
C ASP A 65 25.39 11.44 -13.93
N LEU A 66 26.26 12.23 -13.33
CA LEU A 66 26.35 13.67 -13.59
C LEU A 66 26.65 13.93 -15.08
N ALA A 67 27.49 13.11 -15.70
CA ALA A 67 27.79 13.24 -17.12
C ALA A 67 26.56 13.04 -18.02
N GLU A 68 25.62 12.17 -17.62
CA GLU A 68 24.36 11.98 -18.33
C GLU A 68 23.41 13.17 -18.14
N ILE A 69 23.39 13.77 -16.94
CA ILE A 69 22.60 14.99 -16.67
C ILE A 69 23.10 16.14 -17.54
N ASP A 70 24.41 16.37 -17.60
CA ASP A 70 25.01 17.44 -18.37
C ASP A 70 24.71 17.26 -19.87
N ALA A 71 24.85 16.04 -20.39
CA ALA A 71 24.54 15.72 -21.78
C ALA A 71 23.06 15.94 -22.14
N ASP A 72 22.13 15.53 -21.27
CA ASP A 72 20.69 15.80 -21.44
C ASP A 72 20.41 17.31 -21.43
N LEU A 73 21.06 18.06 -20.53
CA LEU A 73 20.87 19.50 -20.39
C LEU A 73 21.34 20.26 -21.64
N ASP A 74 22.49 19.87 -22.19
CA ASP A 74 23.04 20.41 -23.43
C ASP A 74 22.14 20.09 -24.63
N ALA A 75 21.62 18.86 -24.70
CA ALA A 75 20.71 18.44 -25.77
C ALA A 75 19.41 19.25 -25.76
N VAL A 76 18.77 19.39 -24.60
CA VAL A 76 17.54 20.19 -24.43
C VAL A 76 17.81 21.66 -24.76
N SER A 77 18.96 22.20 -24.34
CA SER A 77 19.35 23.59 -24.65
C SER A 77 19.53 23.79 -26.16
N ALA A 78 20.16 22.83 -26.85
CA ALA A 78 20.34 22.88 -28.30
C ALA A 78 18.99 22.81 -29.05
N GLU A 79 18.06 21.96 -28.59
CA GLU A 79 16.71 21.84 -29.15
C GLU A 79 15.93 23.14 -29.02
N ILE A 80 15.93 23.76 -27.83
CA ILE A 80 15.30 25.07 -27.59
C ILE A 80 15.87 26.13 -28.53
N MET A 81 17.20 26.16 -28.68
CA MET A 81 17.87 27.12 -29.58
C MET A 81 17.59 26.87 -31.06
N ALA A 82 17.24 25.64 -31.46
CA ALA A 82 16.82 25.32 -32.82
C ALA A 82 15.38 25.79 -33.06
N LEU A 83 14.45 25.48 -32.14
CA LEU A 83 13.05 25.91 -32.21
C LEU A 83 12.91 27.43 -32.24
N LEU A 84 13.68 28.15 -31.42
CA LEU A 84 13.66 29.61 -31.40
C LEU A 84 14.17 30.22 -32.72
N ARG A 85 15.13 29.57 -33.39
CA ARG A 85 15.61 29.99 -34.71
C ARG A 85 14.56 29.78 -35.80
N GLU A 86 13.84 28.67 -35.75
CA GLU A 86 12.79 28.35 -36.72
C GLU A 86 11.62 29.33 -36.66
N VAL A 87 11.28 29.86 -35.47
CA VAL A 87 10.20 30.85 -35.30
C VAL A 87 10.62 32.29 -35.66
N HIS A 88 11.92 32.61 -35.58
CA HIS A 88 12.45 33.93 -35.94
C HIS A 88 12.88 34.05 -37.42
N SER A 89 12.68 33.00 -38.22
CA SER A 89 12.92 32.97 -39.67
C SER A 89 11.64 33.27 -40.44
#